data_AF-A0A7C5M7Q7-F1
#
_entry.id   AF-A0A7C5M7Q7-F1
#
_cell.length_a   1.000
_cell.length_b   1.000
_cell.length_c   1.000
_cell.angle_alpha   90.00
_cell.angle_beta   90.00
_cell.angle_gamma   90.00
#
_symmetry.space_group_name_H-M   'P 1'
#
loop_
_entity.id
_entity.type
_entity.pdbx_description
1 polymer ?
#
loop_
_entity_poly.entity_id
_entity_poly.type
_entity_poly.pdbx_seq_one_letter_code
_entity_poly.pdbx_strand_id
1 'polypeptide(L)'
;MAIFHLRRREFISMLAASAALAQQKQDEVIATATQDATPRVGIVLSSFAGGEEHDGTKLAGLPEPKPVDAELDDKFIDVWVRKAIELGATRAAELRQMIEPEDWVAVKVNIAASWGADGSGAGGAKFIPGSISDLRVVRSVIRYLAEHNCGSRITLVEGSEHWQPAERTGSAADGWSTDWGGAFGGLSYRKMVQELAKEFPKIRFEILDANFAPSVDLPAPERSGGPLYTIARILQQCDKLISIA
;
A
#
# COMPACT_ATOMS: atom_id res chain seq x y z
N MET A 1 71.18 -29.83 31.72
CA MET A 1 69.92 -30.07 32.44
C MET A 1 68.89 -30.53 31.42
N ALA A 2 68.41 -31.77 31.58
CA ALA A 2 67.37 -32.50 30.83
C ALA A 2 67.41 -32.51 29.27
N ILE A 3 67.84 -33.65 28.73
CA ILE A 3 67.54 -34.14 27.39
C ILE A 3 66.11 -34.73 27.40
N PHE A 4 65.29 -34.43 26.39
CA PHE A 4 64.20 -35.31 25.98
C PHE A 4 64.33 -35.60 24.47
N HIS A 5 64.67 -36.86 24.17
CA HIS A 5 64.49 -37.46 22.85
C HIS A 5 63.07 -38.01 22.76
N LEU A 6 62.28 -37.56 21.80
CA LEU A 6 61.03 -38.22 21.42
C LEU A 6 61.03 -38.49 19.91
N ARG A 7 60.68 -39.74 19.60
CA ARG A 7 60.94 -40.46 18.34
C ARG A 7 59.95 -40.09 17.25
N ARG A 8 60.46 -40.03 16.02
CA ARG A 8 59.84 -39.67 14.73
C ARG A 8 58.73 -40.62 14.22
N ARG A 9 58.03 -41.38 15.06
CA ARG A 9 57.09 -42.44 14.62
C ARG A 9 55.62 -42.29 15.06
N GLU A 10 55.25 -41.25 15.80
CA GLU A 10 53.84 -41.05 16.22
C GLU A 10 53.06 -40.04 15.37
N PHE A 11 53.68 -39.40 14.38
CA PHE A 11 53.00 -38.40 13.54
C PHE A 11 52.16 -38.98 12.39
N ILE A 12 52.30 -40.28 12.07
CA ILE A 12 51.63 -40.86 10.90
C ILE A 12 50.28 -41.51 11.27
N SER A 13 50.03 -41.89 12.53
CA SER A 13 48.74 -42.47 12.92
C SER A 13 47.63 -41.43 13.16
N MET A 14 47.96 -40.16 13.43
CA MET A 14 46.95 -39.10 13.60
C MET A 14 46.37 -38.56 12.28
N LEU A 15 47.08 -38.71 11.16
CA LEU A 15 46.59 -38.28 9.84
C LEU A 15 45.65 -39.30 9.18
N ALA A 16 45.72 -40.57 9.56
CA ALA A 16 44.82 -41.60 9.03
C ALA A 16 43.43 -41.59 9.72
N ALA A 17 43.38 -41.19 10.99
CA ALA A 17 42.10 -41.07 11.73
C ALA A 17 41.27 -39.85 11.31
N SER A 18 41.91 -38.80 10.81
CA SER A 18 41.23 -37.59 10.31
C SER A 18 40.71 -37.75 8.87
N ALA A 19 41.25 -38.70 8.09
CA ALA A 19 40.76 -39.00 6.76
C ALA A 19 39.51 -39.93 6.77
N ALA A 20 39.37 -40.80 7.77
CA ALA A 20 38.24 -41.74 7.84
C ALA A 20 36.94 -41.14 8.42
N LEU A 21 37.02 -40.00 9.11
CA LEU A 21 35.85 -39.25 9.62
C LEU A 21 35.34 -38.18 8.64
N ALA A 22 36.07 -37.94 7.54
CA ALA A 22 35.66 -36.97 6.51
C ALA A 22 34.67 -37.55 5.48
N GLN A 23 34.34 -38.84 5.57
CA GLN A 23 33.56 -39.55 4.56
C GLN A 23 32.25 -40.10 5.12
N GLN A 24 31.53 -39.25 5.84
CA GLN A 24 30.10 -39.43 6.12
C GLN A 24 29.40 -38.09 6.34
N LYS A 25 29.79 -37.06 5.59
CA LYS A 25 28.91 -35.91 5.38
C LYS A 25 27.95 -36.34 4.29
N GLN A 26 26.74 -36.73 4.67
CA GLN A 26 25.63 -36.74 3.72
C GLN A 26 25.63 -35.36 3.06
N ASP A 27 25.88 -35.31 1.76
CA ASP A 27 25.53 -34.15 0.95
C ASP A 27 24.01 -34.12 0.90
N GLU A 28 23.42 -33.63 1.99
CA GLU A 28 22.03 -33.22 2.03
C GLU A 28 21.98 -31.97 1.15
N VAL A 29 21.67 -32.18 -0.13
CA VAL A 29 21.32 -31.11 -1.05
C VAL A 29 20.02 -30.52 -0.51
N ILE A 30 20.14 -29.55 0.40
CA ILE A 30 19.04 -28.67 0.74
C ILE A 30 18.77 -27.91 -0.54
N ALA A 31 17.73 -28.33 -1.28
CA ALA A 31 17.13 -27.49 -2.28
C ALA A 31 16.63 -26.25 -1.56
N THR A 32 17.46 -25.20 -1.52
CA THR A 32 17.00 -23.88 -1.18
C THR A 32 16.12 -23.48 -2.35
N ALA A 33 14.81 -23.74 -2.24
CA ALA A 33 13.84 -23.16 -3.13
C ALA A 33 14.14 -21.65 -3.11
N THR A 34 14.61 -21.14 -4.25
CA THR A 34 14.82 -19.70 -4.45
C THR A 34 13.55 -19.03 -3.93
N GLN A 35 13.69 -18.12 -2.96
CA GLN A 35 12.54 -17.42 -2.42
C GLN A 35 11.85 -16.73 -3.61
N ASP A 36 10.64 -17.17 -3.91
CA ASP A 36 9.81 -16.54 -4.93
C ASP A 36 9.51 -15.11 -4.47
N ALA A 37 10.28 -14.17 -5.00
CA ALA A 37 10.16 -12.74 -4.76
C ALA A 37 9.17 -12.07 -5.73
N THR A 38 8.42 -12.86 -6.50
CA THR A 38 7.44 -12.32 -7.45
C THR A 38 6.38 -11.55 -6.69
N PRO A 39 6.16 -10.25 -7.01
CA PRO A 39 5.04 -9.50 -6.46
C PRO A 39 3.74 -10.24 -6.77
N ARG A 40 3.02 -10.63 -5.72
CA ARG A 40 1.72 -11.28 -5.88
C ARG A 40 0.69 -10.21 -6.16
N VAL A 41 0.11 -10.26 -7.35
CA VAL A 41 -1.06 -9.45 -7.70
C VAL A 41 -2.30 -10.31 -7.48
N GLY A 42 -3.13 -9.90 -6.53
CA GLY A 42 -4.43 -10.51 -6.27
C GLY A 42 -5.54 -9.72 -6.96
N ILE A 43 -6.43 -10.41 -7.66
CA ILE A 43 -7.69 -9.83 -8.15
C ILE A 43 -8.81 -10.43 -7.32
N VAL A 44 -9.46 -9.60 -6.50
CA VAL A 44 -10.65 -10.00 -5.75
C VAL A 44 -11.86 -9.52 -6.53
N LEU A 45 -12.57 -10.42 -7.20
CA LEU A 45 -13.80 -10.07 -7.91
C LEU A 45 -14.96 -9.83 -6.92
N SER A 46 -15.92 -8.99 -7.29
CA SER A 46 -17.19 -8.85 -6.54
C SER A 46 -17.95 -10.18 -6.42
N SER A 47 -17.71 -11.09 -7.36
CA SER A 47 -18.29 -12.44 -7.41
C SER A 47 -17.46 -13.49 -6.67
N PHE A 48 -16.41 -13.10 -5.93
CA PHE A 48 -15.52 -14.04 -5.27
C PHE A 48 -16.24 -14.85 -4.18
N ALA A 49 -16.56 -16.12 -4.47
CA ALA A 49 -17.25 -17.05 -3.58
C ALA A 49 -16.30 -17.98 -2.80
N GLY A 50 -14.99 -17.81 -2.97
CA GLY A 50 -13.95 -18.63 -2.34
C GLY A 50 -12.96 -19.17 -3.37
N GLY A 51 -11.88 -19.76 -2.87
CA GLY A 51 -10.81 -20.27 -3.73
C GLY A 51 -9.83 -21.18 -2.99
N GLU A 52 -8.74 -21.49 -3.65
CA GLU A 52 -7.66 -22.30 -3.10
C GLU A 52 -6.32 -21.73 -3.59
N GLU A 53 -5.38 -21.57 -2.67
CA GLU A 53 -4.00 -21.23 -2.98
C GLU A 53 -3.26 -22.40 -3.64
N HIS A 54 -2.13 -22.11 -4.28
CA HIS A 54 -1.27 -23.13 -4.89
C HIS A 54 -0.78 -24.22 -3.90
N ASP A 55 -0.77 -23.95 -2.59
CA ASP A 55 -0.37 -24.88 -1.54
C ASP A 55 -1.55 -25.67 -0.93
N GLY A 56 -2.75 -25.49 -1.47
CA GLY A 56 -3.98 -26.15 -1.01
C GLY A 56 -4.74 -25.39 0.08
N THR A 57 -4.24 -24.24 0.53
CA THR A 57 -4.93 -23.43 1.54
C THR A 57 -6.26 -22.92 0.99
N LYS A 58 -7.36 -23.19 1.69
CA LYS A 58 -8.70 -22.73 1.32
C LYS A 58 -8.88 -21.25 1.66
N LEU A 59 -9.36 -20.48 0.69
CA LEU A 59 -9.68 -19.07 0.83
C LEU A 59 -11.19 -18.90 0.96
N ALA A 60 -11.63 -18.25 2.04
CA ALA A 60 -13.03 -17.92 2.24
C ALA A 60 -13.46 -16.76 1.34
N GLY A 61 -14.60 -16.92 0.66
CA GLY A 61 -15.19 -15.91 -0.21
C GLY A 61 -15.79 -14.71 0.52
N LEU A 62 -16.43 -13.84 -0.26
CA LEU A 62 -17.31 -12.80 0.25
C LEU A 62 -18.57 -13.45 0.86
N PRO A 63 -19.16 -12.89 1.93
CA PRO A 63 -20.38 -13.43 2.53
C PRO A 63 -21.58 -13.44 1.56
N GLU A 64 -21.71 -12.41 0.73
CA GLU A 64 -22.77 -12.27 -0.27
C GLU A 64 -22.17 -11.80 -1.60
N PRO A 65 -21.50 -12.68 -2.37
CA PRO A 65 -20.87 -12.29 -3.64
C PRO A 65 -21.90 -11.72 -4.62
N LYS A 66 -21.50 -10.70 -5.37
CA LYS A 66 -22.34 -10.04 -6.38
C LYS A 66 -21.83 -10.35 -7.79
N PRO A 67 -22.71 -10.47 -8.80
CA PRO A 67 -22.30 -10.49 -10.20
C PRO A 67 -21.39 -9.31 -10.55
N VAL A 68 -20.53 -9.47 -11.56
CA VAL A 68 -19.55 -8.44 -11.96
C VAL A 68 -20.19 -7.18 -12.56
N ASP A 69 -21.44 -7.29 -13.01
CA ASP A 69 -22.26 -6.24 -13.59
C ASP A 69 -23.30 -5.67 -12.62
N ALA A 70 -23.30 -6.13 -11.36
CA ALA A 70 -24.20 -5.61 -10.35
C ALA A 70 -23.80 -4.19 -9.92
N GLU A 71 -24.80 -3.33 -9.70
CA GLU A 71 -24.60 -2.07 -8.98
C GLU A 71 -24.17 -2.38 -7.54
N LEU A 72 -23.06 -1.78 -7.12
CA LEU A 72 -22.44 -2.03 -5.83
C LEU A 72 -22.69 -0.86 -4.87
N ASP A 73 -23.27 -1.15 -3.71
CA ASP A 73 -23.49 -0.17 -2.66
C ASP A 73 -22.28 -0.03 -1.72
N ASP A 74 -22.32 1.01 -0.89
CA ASP A 74 -21.27 1.34 0.07
C ASP A 74 -20.95 0.20 1.05
N LYS A 75 -21.96 -0.56 1.47
CA LYS A 75 -21.80 -1.64 2.45
C LYS A 75 -21.08 -2.82 1.83
N PHE A 76 -21.48 -3.20 0.63
CA PHE A 76 -20.83 -4.26 -0.11
C PHE A 76 -19.38 -3.89 -0.44
N ILE A 77 -19.13 -2.64 -0.88
CA ILE A 77 -17.77 -2.18 -1.16
C ILE A 77 -16.89 -2.23 0.08
N ASP A 78 -17.38 -1.83 1.26
CA ASP A 78 -16.59 -1.95 2.49
C ASP A 78 -16.20 -3.42 2.75
N VAL A 79 -17.17 -4.35 2.75
CA VAL A 79 -16.91 -5.79 2.93
C VAL A 79 -15.92 -6.31 1.89
N TRP A 80 -16.06 -5.87 0.63
CA TRP A 80 -15.20 -6.28 -0.47
C TRP A 80 -13.76 -5.79 -0.29
N VAL A 81 -13.57 -4.54 0.13
CA VAL A 81 -12.26 -3.97 0.47
C VAL A 81 -11.65 -4.67 1.67
N ARG A 82 -12.43 -4.96 2.72
CA ARG A 82 -11.94 -5.74 3.87
C ARG A 82 -11.43 -7.11 3.45
N LYS A 83 -12.16 -7.79 2.55
CA LYS A 83 -11.73 -9.07 1.98
C LYS A 83 -10.44 -8.91 1.15
N ALA A 84 -10.29 -7.83 0.39
CA ALA A 84 -9.07 -7.55 -0.35
C ALA A 84 -7.86 -7.32 0.58
N ILE A 85 -8.05 -6.61 1.70
CA ILE A 85 -7.00 -6.41 2.72
C ILE A 85 -6.63 -7.75 3.39
N GLU A 86 -7.62 -8.58 3.72
CA GLU A 86 -7.42 -9.92 4.30
C GLU A 86 -6.61 -10.82 3.37
N LEU A 87 -7.01 -10.90 2.09
CA LEU A 87 -6.33 -11.72 1.08
C LEU A 87 -4.98 -11.15 0.67
N GLY A 88 -4.81 -9.82 0.79
CA GLY A 88 -3.55 -9.12 0.53
C GLY A 88 -2.50 -9.32 1.62
N ALA A 89 -2.81 -10.06 2.70
CA ALA A 89 -1.81 -10.43 3.70
C ALA A 89 -0.63 -11.13 3.03
N THR A 90 0.54 -10.51 3.15
CA THR A 90 1.76 -11.04 2.54
C THR A 90 2.39 -12.09 3.45
N ARG A 91 3.37 -12.84 2.92
CA ARG A 91 4.24 -13.68 3.77
C ARG A 91 4.96 -12.88 4.86
N ALA A 92 5.17 -11.58 4.65
CA ALA A 92 5.91 -10.73 5.57
C ALA A 92 5.01 -10.18 6.70
N ALA A 93 3.78 -9.78 6.38
CA ALA A 93 2.85 -9.18 7.34
C ALA A 93 1.45 -8.97 6.73
N GLU A 94 0.45 -8.87 7.61
CA GLU A 94 -0.84 -8.23 7.33
C GLU A 94 -0.69 -6.70 7.31
N LEU A 95 -1.60 -5.97 6.64
CA LEU A 95 -1.54 -4.51 6.57
C LEU A 95 -1.42 -3.85 7.97
N ARG A 96 -2.21 -4.31 8.94
CA ARG A 96 -2.19 -3.79 10.33
C ARG A 96 -0.88 -4.03 11.08
N GLN A 97 -0.05 -4.97 10.60
CA GLN A 97 1.27 -5.27 11.18
C GLN A 97 2.38 -4.45 10.51
N MET A 98 2.09 -3.77 9.39
CA MET A 98 3.06 -2.96 8.66
C MET A 98 3.06 -1.48 9.08
N ILE A 99 2.03 -1.05 9.80
CA ILE A 99 1.76 0.35 10.15
C ILE A 99 1.62 0.45 11.66
N GLU A 100 2.55 1.17 12.29
CA GLU A 100 2.57 1.39 13.73
C GLU A 100 1.52 2.43 14.15
N PRO A 101 1.07 2.42 15.41
CA PRO A 101 0.11 3.40 15.91
C PRO A 101 0.53 4.86 15.77
N GLU A 102 1.83 5.14 15.86
CA GLU A 102 2.36 6.50 15.80
C GLU A 102 2.59 6.99 14.38
N ASP A 103 2.62 6.09 13.38
CA ASP A 103 2.99 6.39 12.00
C ASP A 103 2.17 7.54 11.40
N TRP A 104 2.84 8.37 10.61
CA TRP A 104 2.22 9.25 9.65
C TRP A 104 2.00 8.50 8.34
N VAL A 105 0.74 8.19 8.05
CA VAL A 105 0.31 7.54 6.83
C VAL A 105 -0.13 8.58 5.79
N ALA A 106 0.56 8.63 4.66
CA ALA A 106 0.08 9.33 3.47
C ALA A 106 -0.75 8.38 2.61
N VAL A 107 -1.98 8.76 2.27
CA VAL A 107 -2.85 8.04 1.36
C VAL A 107 -2.91 8.83 0.05
N LYS A 108 -2.15 8.37 -0.95
CA LYS A 108 -2.15 8.93 -2.29
C LYS A 108 -3.40 8.43 -3.02
N VAL A 109 -4.29 9.35 -3.36
CA VAL A 109 -5.48 9.08 -4.18
C VAL A 109 -5.24 9.61 -5.59
N ASN A 110 -6.07 9.21 -6.56
CA ASN A 110 -6.18 9.82 -7.87
C ASN A 110 -7.46 10.67 -7.94
N ILE A 111 -7.28 11.97 -8.15
CA ILE A 111 -8.36 12.94 -8.40
C ILE A 111 -8.01 13.85 -9.58
N ALA A 112 -7.43 13.28 -10.64
CA ALA A 112 -7.02 14.04 -11.82
C ALA A 112 -8.18 14.85 -12.43
N ALA A 113 -9.41 14.32 -12.45
CA ALA A 113 -10.60 15.05 -12.91
C ALA A 113 -11.37 15.70 -11.74
N SER A 114 -12.29 16.62 -12.03
CA SER A 114 -13.27 17.13 -11.06
C SER A 114 -14.65 17.27 -11.70
N TRP A 115 -15.70 16.79 -11.03
CA TRP A 115 -17.07 16.97 -11.50
C TRP A 115 -17.52 18.43 -11.38
N GLY A 116 -18.08 18.99 -12.46
CA GLY A 116 -18.77 20.28 -12.43
C GLY A 116 -17.88 21.52 -12.39
N ALA A 117 -16.58 21.41 -12.68
CA ALA A 117 -15.72 22.59 -12.84
C ALA A 117 -16.15 23.38 -14.08
N ASP A 118 -16.94 24.43 -13.84
CA ASP A 118 -17.40 25.39 -14.81
C ASP A 118 -16.32 26.44 -15.09
N GLY A 119 -15.84 26.45 -16.33
CA GLY A 119 -15.45 27.67 -17.06
C GLY A 119 -14.27 28.53 -16.58
N SER A 120 -13.64 28.29 -15.43
CA SER A 120 -12.63 29.21 -14.86
C SER A 120 -11.16 28.86 -15.16
N GLY A 121 -10.91 27.99 -16.16
CA GLY A 121 -9.61 27.95 -16.84
C GLY A 121 -8.68 26.80 -16.45
N ALA A 122 -9.12 25.58 -16.71
CA ALA A 122 -8.32 24.47 -17.28
C ALA A 122 -9.30 23.31 -17.51
N GLY A 123 -9.80 23.17 -18.74
CA GLY A 123 -10.60 22.04 -19.26
C GLY A 123 -11.26 21.09 -18.25
N GLY A 124 -12.53 21.35 -17.90
CA GLY A 124 -13.38 20.48 -17.09
C GLY A 124 -13.52 19.08 -17.69
N ALA A 125 -12.60 18.19 -17.33
CA ALA A 125 -12.71 16.77 -17.62
C ALA A 125 -13.95 16.26 -16.91
N LYS A 126 -14.99 15.95 -17.69
CA LYS A 126 -16.17 15.24 -17.20
C LYS A 126 -15.68 13.95 -16.55
N PHE A 127 -16.12 13.68 -15.32
CA PHE A 127 -15.86 12.40 -14.65
C PHE A 127 -16.22 11.25 -15.59
N ILE A 128 -15.27 10.36 -15.77
CA ILE A 128 -15.45 9.08 -16.42
C ILE A 128 -15.39 8.03 -15.30
N PRO A 129 -16.33 7.09 -15.19
CA PRO A 129 -16.22 6.00 -14.22
C PRO A 129 -14.85 5.32 -14.31
N GLY A 130 -14.17 5.19 -13.17
CA GLY A 130 -12.81 4.64 -13.08
C GLY A 130 -11.66 5.61 -13.40
N SER A 131 -11.94 6.89 -13.73
CA SER A 131 -10.90 7.90 -13.98
C SER A 131 -10.28 8.50 -12.70
N ILE A 132 -10.92 8.28 -11.56
CA ILE A 132 -10.46 8.68 -10.23
C ILE A 132 -10.63 7.52 -9.27
N SER A 133 -9.93 7.58 -8.14
CA SER A 133 -10.09 6.58 -7.08
C SER A 133 -11.51 6.58 -6.56
N ASP A 134 -12.09 5.40 -6.36
CA ASP A 134 -13.43 5.28 -5.77
C ASP A 134 -13.39 5.72 -4.30
N LEU A 135 -14.12 6.79 -3.97
CA LEU A 135 -14.13 7.37 -2.62
C LEU A 135 -14.62 6.38 -1.56
N ARG A 136 -15.46 5.39 -1.93
CA ARG A 136 -15.96 4.38 -1.01
C ARG A 136 -14.85 3.39 -0.64
N VAL A 137 -13.97 3.06 -1.60
CA VAL A 137 -12.76 2.28 -1.35
C VAL A 137 -11.80 3.04 -0.44
N VAL A 138 -11.52 4.31 -0.76
CA VAL A 138 -10.66 5.16 0.07
C VAL A 138 -11.18 5.24 1.51
N ARG A 139 -12.49 5.50 1.68
CA ARG A 139 -13.13 5.54 3.00
C ARG A 139 -12.97 4.22 3.76
N SER A 140 -13.20 3.09 3.10
CA SER A 140 -13.07 1.76 3.72
C SER A 140 -11.64 1.48 4.19
N VAL A 141 -10.63 1.81 3.38
CA VAL A 141 -9.22 1.67 3.76
C VAL A 141 -8.86 2.55 4.96
N ILE A 142 -9.21 3.84 4.93
CA ILE A 142 -8.89 4.76 6.03
C ILE A 142 -9.61 4.33 7.32
N ARG A 143 -10.88 3.93 7.21
CA ARG A 143 -11.64 3.41 8.33
C ARG A 143 -11.02 2.13 8.90
N TYR A 144 -10.52 1.22 8.04
CA TYR A 144 -9.77 0.04 8.47
C TYR A 144 -8.56 0.42 9.32
N LEU A 145 -7.75 1.37 8.84
CA LEU A 145 -6.56 1.83 9.57
C LEU A 145 -6.95 2.40 10.94
N ALA A 146 -7.98 3.25 10.96
CA ALA A 146 -8.45 3.88 12.20
C ALA A 146 -9.00 2.86 13.22
N GLU A 147 -9.80 1.89 12.77
CA GLU A 147 -10.35 0.82 13.62
C GLU A 147 -9.26 -0.09 14.22
N HIS A 148 -8.13 -0.22 13.53
CA HIS A 148 -7.00 -1.06 13.97
C HIS A 148 -5.88 -0.27 14.65
N ASN A 149 -6.09 1.03 14.92
CA ASN A 149 -5.09 1.90 15.54
C ASN A 149 -3.77 1.92 14.72
N CYS A 150 -3.89 1.98 13.40
CA CYS A 150 -2.78 2.06 12.46
C CYS A 150 -2.61 3.51 11.99
N GLY A 151 -1.62 4.19 12.56
CA GLY A 151 -1.30 5.58 12.27
C GLY A 151 -2.05 6.59 13.12
N SER A 152 -1.30 7.56 13.66
CA SER A 152 -1.82 8.66 14.48
C SER A 152 -2.19 9.87 13.62
N ARG A 153 -1.68 9.89 12.38
CA ARG A 153 -1.91 10.92 11.39
C ARG A 153 -2.11 10.30 10.02
N ILE A 154 -3.24 10.59 9.39
CA ILE A 154 -3.58 10.11 8.05
C ILE A 154 -3.83 11.33 7.15
N THR A 155 -3.02 11.48 6.11
CA THR A 155 -3.14 12.59 5.15
C THR A 155 -3.52 12.04 3.79
N LEU A 156 -4.66 12.45 3.24
CA LEU A 156 -4.98 12.24 1.83
C LEU A 156 -4.18 13.24 1.01
N VAL A 157 -3.49 12.73 -0.02
CA VAL A 157 -2.59 13.53 -0.85
C VAL A 157 -2.94 13.32 -2.31
N GLU A 158 -3.08 14.41 -3.05
CA GLU A 158 -3.07 14.44 -4.53
C GLU A 158 -2.90 15.88 -5.02
N GLY A 159 -2.48 16.09 -6.26
CA GLY A 159 -2.66 17.32 -7.02
C GLY A 159 -3.27 17.01 -8.39
N SER A 160 -3.97 17.98 -8.98
CA SER A 160 -4.52 17.85 -10.34
C SER A 160 -4.01 18.94 -11.26
N GLU A 161 -3.76 18.58 -12.52
CA GLU A 161 -3.49 19.55 -13.58
C GLU A 161 -4.75 20.20 -14.15
N HIS A 162 -5.95 19.71 -13.77
CA HIS A 162 -7.24 20.05 -14.39
C HIS A 162 -8.19 20.82 -13.47
N TRP A 163 -7.86 21.01 -12.19
CA TRP A 163 -8.63 21.87 -11.30
C TRP A 163 -7.72 22.47 -10.23
N GLN A 164 -8.21 23.55 -9.60
CA GLN A 164 -7.55 24.18 -8.47
C GLN A 164 -8.49 24.18 -7.26
N PRO A 165 -7.96 24.21 -6.01
CA PRO A 165 -8.76 24.29 -4.81
C PRO A 165 -9.76 25.45 -4.85
N ALA A 166 -10.96 25.20 -4.34
CA ALA A 166 -12.06 26.15 -4.33
C ALA A 166 -11.68 27.47 -3.64
N GLU A 167 -10.85 27.39 -2.59
CA GLU A 167 -10.35 28.56 -1.86
C GLU A 167 -9.44 29.46 -2.71
N ARG A 168 -8.87 28.95 -3.81
CA ARG A 168 -7.99 29.67 -4.72
C ARG A 168 -8.71 30.25 -5.93
N THR A 169 -9.78 29.60 -6.39
CA THR A 169 -10.54 30.03 -7.57
C THR A 169 -11.81 30.80 -7.22
N GLY A 170 -12.30 30.68 -5.98
CA GLY A 170 -13.63 31.15 -5.59
C GLY A 170 -14.77 30.27 -6.13
N SER A 171 -14.46 29.09 -6.67
CA SER A 171 -15.45 28.12 -7.14
C SER A 171 -16.27 27.54 -5.98
N ALA A 172 -17.51 27.11 -6.26
CA ALA A 172 -18.36 26.49 -5.25
C ALA A 172 -17.87 25.10 -4.80
N ALA A 173 -17.12 24.40 -5.66
CA ALA A 173 -16.53 23.10 -5.38
C ALA A 173 -15.22 22.91 -6.16
N ASP A 174 -14.44 21.94 -5.73
CA ASP A 174 -13.17 21.45 -6.30
C ASP A 174 -13.14 19.91 -6.23
N GLY A 175 -12.05 19.27 -6.69
CA GLY A 175 -11.89 17.81 -6.61
C GLY A 175 -11.96 17.25 -5.18
N TRP A 176 -11.66 18.04 -4.16
CA TRP A 176 -11.73 17.61 -2.76
C TRP A 176 -13.15 17.70 -2.16
N SER A 177 -13.96 18.64 -2.65
CA SER A 177 -15.26 19.02 -2.06
C SER A 177 -16.48 18.57 -2.88
N THR A 178 -16.32 18.32 -4.18
CA THR A 178 -17.38 17.83 -5.06
C THR A 178 -17.88 16.44 -4.62
N ASP A 179 -19.18 16.22 -4.77
CA ASP A 179 -19.83 14.93 -4.51
C ASP A 179 -19.82 14.00 -5.74
N TRP A 180 -19.13 14.41 -6.80
CA TRP A 180 -18.98 13.69 -8.06
C TRP A 180 -20.31 13.39 -8.73
N GLY A 181 -21.29 14.29 -8.59
CA GLY A 181 -22.62 14.10 -9.15
C GLY A 181 -23.38 12.94 -8.50
N GLY A 182 -22.99 12.56 -7.26
CA GLY A 182 -23.58 11.45 -6.52
C GLY A 182 -23.00 10.08 -6.83
N ALA A 183 -21.99 9.97 -7.71
CA ALA A 183 -21.41 8.69 -8.15
C ALA A 183 -20.95 7.76 -7.01
N PHE A 184 -20.58 8.34 -5.86
CA PHE A 184 -20.10 7.62 -4.68
C PHE A 184 -21.04 7.80 -3.49
N GLY A 185 -22.35 7.76 -3.72
CA GLY A 185 -23.35 7.96 -2.65
C GLY A 185 -23.36 9.38 -2.08
N GLY A 186 -22.95 10.37 -2.87
CA GLY A 186 -22.86 11.79 -2.45
C GLY A 186 -21.64 12.13 -1.58
N LEU A 187 -20.67 11.21 -1.50
CA LEU A 187 -19.43 11.39 -0.74
C LEU A 187 -18.48 12.36 -1.44
N SER A 188 -17.79 13.17 -0.64
CA SER A 188 -16.63 13.96 -1.06
C SER A 188 -15.48 13.73 -0.08
N TYR A 189 -14.23 13.99 -0.49
CA TYR A 189 -13.07 13.79 0.38
C TYR A 189 -13.12 14.66 1.63
N ARG A 190 -13.55 15.93 1.51
CA ARG A 190 -13.70 16.82 2.67
C ARG A 190 -14.77 16.32 3.65
N LYS A 191 -15.92 15.87 3.16
CA LYS A 191 -16.96 15.27 4.02
C LYS A 191 -16.43 14.01 4.72
N MET A 192 -15.77 13.13 3.96
CA MET A 192 -15.17 11.90 4.48
C MET A 192 -14.19 12.17 5.63
N VAL A 193 -13.24 13.10 5.44
CA VAL A 193 -12.26 13.47 6.47
C VAL A 193 -12.94 14.08 7.70
N GLN A 194 -13.95 14.92 7.51
CA GLN A 194 -14.71 15.51 8.62
C GLN A 194 -15.49 14.46 9.42
N GLU A 195 -16.08 13.47 8.75
CA GLU A 195 -16.80 12.37 9.40
C GLU A 195 -15.85 11.46 10.17
N LEU A 196 -14.73 11.06 9.55
CA LEU A 196 -13.72 10.22 10.19
C LEU A 196 -13.05 10.92 11.39
N ALA A 197 -12.78 12.22 11.31
CA ALA A 197 -12.24 12.99 12.43
C ALA A 197 -13.21 13.07 13.62
N LYS A 198 -14.53 13.03 13.37
CA LYS A 198 -15.53 12.95 14.45
C LYS A 198 -15.61 11.53 15.04
N GLU A 199 -15.53 10.52 14.19
CA GLU A 199 -15.61 9.10 14.60
C GLU A 199 -14.36 8.65 15.37
N PHE A 200 -13.17 9.12 14.95
CA PHE A 200 -11.88 8.74 15.50
C PHE A 200 -11.08 9.99 15.98
N PRO A 201 -11.49 10.63 17.09
CA PRO A 201 -10.96 11.94 17.51
C PRO A 201 -9.48 11.91 17.96
N LYS A 202 -8.88 10.73 18.11
CA LYS A 202 -7.46 10.57 18.45
C LYS A 202 -6.53 10.58 17.23
N ILE A 203 -7.08 10.45 16.03
CA ILE A 203 -6.33 10.41 14.78
C ILE A 203 -6.48 11.75 14.08
N ARG A 204 -5.37 12.30 13.60
CA ARG A 204 -5.36 13.53 12.80
C ARG A 204 -5.60 13.18 11.34
N PHE A 205 -6.75 13.59 10.79
CA PHE A 205 -7.06 13.43 9.37
C PHE A 205 -6.88 14.76 8.61
N GLU A 206 -6.22 14.71 7.46
CA GLU A 206 -5.89 15.90 6.67
C GLU A 206 -6.04 15.64 5.18
N ILE A 207 -6.25 16.73 4.43
CA ILE A 207 -6.11 16.77 2.98
C ILE A 207 -4.95 17.70 2.66
N LEU A 208 -4.08 17.27 1.74
CA LEU A 208 -2.98 18.07 1.23
C LEU A 208 -2.99 18.03 -0.29
N ASP A 209 -3.09 19.22 -0.88
CA ASP A 209 -2.98 19.40 -2.31
C ASP A 209 -1.49 19.46 -2.72
N ALA A 210 -1.04 18.45 -3.45
CA ALA A 210 0.35 18.27 -3.83
C ALA A 210 0.88 19.36 -4.78
N ASN A 211 0.00 20.03 -5.54
CA ASN A 211 0.40 21.14 -6.43
C ASN A 211 0.88 22.36 -5.65
N PHE A 212 0.44 22.51 -4.39
CA PHE A 212 0.74 23.65 -3.54
C PHE A 212 1.55 23.28 -2.29
N ALA A 213 1.92 22.00 -2.16
CA ALA A 213 2.78 21.52 -1.10
C ALA A 213 4.26 21.80 -1.40
N PRO A 214 5.12 21.93 -0.38
CA PRO A 214 6.56 21.96 -0.60
C PRO A 214 7.00 20.72 -1.37
N SER A 215 7.82 20.91 -2.40
CA SER A 215 8.40 19.84 -3.18
C SER A 215 9.86 19.58 -2.82
N VAL A 216 10.39 18.49 -3.35
CA VAL A 216 11.81 18.14 -3.33
C VAL A 216 12.19 17.57 -4.70
N ASP A 217 13.37 17.95 -5.17
CA ASP A 217 13.96 17.37 -6.39
C ASP A 217 14.78 16.14 -6.01
N LEU A 218 14.51 15.03 -6.69
CA LEU A 218 15.21 13.78 -6.52
C LEU A 218 15.90 13.38 -7.82
N PRO A 219 17.13 12.86 -7.77
CA PRO A 219 17.76 12.31 -8.96
C PRO A 219 17.01 11.07 -9.44
N ALA A 220 16.88 10.93 -10.77
CA ALA A 220 16.45 9.67 -11.36
C ALA A 220 17.32 8.50 -10.86
N PRO A 221 16.73 7.38 -10.41
CA PRO A 221 17.49 6.18 -10.09
C PRO A 221 18.40 5.79 -11.27
N GLU A 222 19.61 5.34 -10.95
CA GLU A 222 20.57 4.73 -11.91
C GLU A 222 21.17 5.64 -12.99
N ARG A 223 20.93 6.96 -12.98
CA ARG A 223 21.60 7.90 -13.90
C ARG A 223 22.28 9.03 -13.16
N SER A 224 23.60 8.91 -12.98
CA SER A 224 24.44 10.05 -12.58
C SER A 224 24.35 11.14 -13.66
N GLY A 225 23.85 12.33 -13.29
CA GLY A 225 23.54 13.41 -14.23
C GLY A 225 22.22 13.26 -15.00
N GLY A 226 21.36 12.32 -14.58
CA GLY A 226 20.00 12.15 -15.12
C GLY A 226 19.05 13.28 -14.74
N PRO A 227 17.85 13.31 -15.35
CA PRO A 227 16.83 14.31 -15.02
C PRO A 227 16.43 14.25 -13.54
N LEU A 228 16.07 15.40 -12.99
CA LEU A 228 15.49 15.50 -11.65
C LEU A 228 13.98 15.24 -11.73
N TYR A 229 13.45 14.47 -10.79
CA TYR A 229 12.04 14.32 -10.55
C TYR A 229 11.63 15.18 -9.36
N THR A 230 10.69 16.09 -9.57
CA THR A 230 10.10 16.87 -8.50
C THR A 230 8.90 16.12 -7.93
N ILE A 231 8.92 15.84 -6.62
CA ILE A 231 7.80 15.21 -5.92
C ILE A 231 7.39 16.04 -4.71
N ALA A 232 6.13 15.90 -4.28
CA ALA A 232 5.68 16.51 -3.03
C ALA A 232 6.47 15.93 -1.85
N ARG A 233 7.04 16.81 -1.02
CA ARG A 233 7.95 16.44 0.06
C ARG A 233 7.33 15.46 1.06
N ILE A 234 6.01 15.56 1.28
CA ILE A 234 5.26 14.64 2.14
C ILE A 234 5.49 13.17 1.76
N LEU A 235 5.63 12.85 0.47
CA LEU A 235 5.81 11.47 -0.01
C LEU A 235 7.18 10.87 0.40
N GLN A 236 8.11 11.70 0.89
CA GLN A 236 9.39 11.28 1.46
C GLN A 236 9.42 11.38 2.99
N GLN A 237 8.46 12.08 3.59
CA GLN A 237 8.44 12.40 5.02
C GLN A 237 7.41 11.58 5.81
N CYS A 238 6.41 11.01 5.13
CA CYS A 238 5.50 10.06 5.75
C CYS A 238 6.25 8.78 6.11
N ASP A 239 5.84 8.14 7.21
CA ASP A 239 6.39 6.85 7.62
C ASP A 239 5.88 5.73 6.73
N LYS A 240 4.64 5.86 6.24
CA LYS A 240 3.97 4.91 5.34
C LYS A 240 3.27 5.63 4.21
N LEU A 241 3.39 5.08 3.00
CA LEU A 241 2.67 5.54 1.82
C LEU A 241 1.75 4.42 1.32
N ILE A 242 0.45 4.71 1.24
CA ILE A 242 -0.54 3.84 0.61
C ILE A 242 -1.01 4.55 -0.66
N SER A 243 -0.96 3.86 -1.80
CA SER A 243 -1.53 4.35 -3.05
C SER A 243 -2.83 3.64 -3.34
N ILE A 244 -3.88 4.41 -3.62
CA ILE A 244 -5.17 3.93 -4.12
C ILE A 244 -5.34 4.62 -5.47
N ALA A 245 -5.32 3.84 -6.55
CA ALA A 245 -5.42 4.34 -7.92
C ALA A 245 -6.82 4.07 -8.47
#